data_AF-A0A7K3XPK7-F1
#
_entry.id   AF-A0A7K3XPK7-F1
#
_cell.length_a   1.000
_cell.length_b   1.000
_cell.length_c   1.000
_cell.angle_alpha   90.00
_cell.angle_beta   90.00
_cell.angle_gamma   90.00
#
_symmetry.space_group_name_H-M   'P 1'
#
loop_
_entity.id
_entity.type
_entity.pdbx_description
1 polymer ?
#
loop_
_entity_poly.entity_id
_entity_poly.type
_entity_poly.pdbx_seq_one_letter_code
_entity_poly.pdbx_strand_id
1 'polypeptide(L)'
;APNQEVVFDGSLIKKIVQKGDSIQFSRLTEGVFQIEKANYLRFENIEVRNSDAAGFIVRGPECKKIELVGCKSTQSHNSGIGLLYCDSVLVTKCEITRANDNSDQYYKPGQRKGGEAPHEALSICGARFFEVSSNHIHHCFKEGIDCKEVSQHGVIHHNLVHDLPRQAYYVDAWFGLLEDVEFHSNTAYNCMRGFGISVEGLGSELRNVRFHHNLIYNMKGAGVLFGMWGNNLLRSDIHIYNNTFYHCGSPQVFSGGVGSFDILSKNFKDIFIYRNICDKGWDYEMGFTFKPDEVAKALAERNFVAVENLFEGPKNRPSRIGQFDVMLYEYLPSGNQIGAPLYRDELKYDFVPEQIPAVKVSGRKWKYEPSPWFGAFQPGF
;
A
#
# COMPACT_ATOMS: atom_id res chain seq x y z
N ALA A 1 23.68 -2.98 27.74
CA ALA A 1 23.79 -4.14 28.66
C ALA A 1 22.59 -5.07 28.44
N PRO A 2 22.61 -6.34 28.89
CA PRO A 2 21.41 -7.19 28.85
C PRO A 2 20.24 -6.46 29.52
N ASN A 3 19.06 -6.45 28.88
CA ASN A 3 17.84 -5.74 29.31
C ASN A 3 17.86 -4.20 29.23
N GLN A 4 18.83 -3.59 28.53
CA GLN A 4 18.77 -2.17 28.20
C GLN A 4 18.22 -1.97 26.78
N GLU A 5 17.22 -1.11 26.66
CA GLU A 5 16.70 -0.65 25.37
C GLU A 5 17.73 0.30 24.72
N VAL A 6 18.03 0.07 23.45
CA VAL A 6 18.94 0.93 22.68
C VAL A 6 18.11 2.00 22.01
N VAL A 7 18.18 3.23 22.54
CA VAL A 7 17.41 4.37 22.05
C VAL A 7 18.32 5.43 21.44
N PHE A 8 18.05 5.78 20.17
CA PHE A 8 18.63 6.93 19.50
C PHE A 8 17.62 8.08 19.46
N ASP A 9 17.91 9.16 20.20
CA ASP A 9 17.07 10.35 20.25
C ASP A 9 17.59 11.44 19.31
N GLY A 10 16.85 11.69 18.23
CA GLY A 10 17.20 12.65 17.18
C GLY A 10 16.99 14.12 17.57
N SER A 11 16.38 14.41 18.72
CA SER A 11 16.00 15.79 19.11
C SER A 11 17.19 16.77 19.15
N LEU A 12 18.38 16.26 19.46
CA LEU A 12 19.62 17.03 19.56
C LEU A 12 20.48 17.00 18.29
N ILE A 13 20.14 16.16 17.30
CA ILE A 13 20.92 16.02 16.07
C ILE A 13 20.53 17.12 15.09
N LYS A 14 21.35 18.16 15.00
CA LYS A 14 21.17 19.29 14.06
C LYS A 14 22.27 19.39 13.01
N LYS A 15 23.42 18.76 13.27
CA LYS A 15 24.58 18.73 12.39
C LYS A 15 25.23 17.35 12.45
N ILE A 16 25.88 16.96 11.36
CA ILE A 16 26.69 15.74 11.27
C ILE A 16 28.09 16.08 10.78
N VAL A 17 29.04 15.18 11.04
CA VAL A 17 30.40 15.29 10.51
C VAL A 17 30.52 14.40 9.29
N GLN A 18 30.74 15.00 8.12
CA GLN A 18 30.96 14.29 6.86
C GLN A 18 32.31 14.72 6.29
N LYS A 19 33.21 13.75 6.05
CA LYS A 19 34.58 13.99 5.53
C LYS A 19 35.38 15.03 6.34
N GLY A 20 35.13 15.13 7.65
CA GLY A 20 35.80 16.09 8.54
C GLY A 20 35.07 17.43 8.69
N ASP A 21 34.05 17.71 7.87
CA ASP A 21 33.30 18.96 7.93
C ASP A 21 32.00 18.79 8.72
N SER A 22 31.67 19.78 9.54
CA SER A 22 30.39 19.88 10.25
C SER A 22 29.32 20.47 9.32
N ILE A 23 28.45 19.63 8.77
CA ILE A 23 27.35 20.02 7.87
C ILE A 23 25.97 19.94 8.55
N GLN A 24 24.94 20.57 7.97
CA GLN A 24 23.58 20.50 8.49
C GLN A 24 22.98 19.10 8.30
N PHE A 25 22.26 18.61 9.31
CA PHE A 25 21.53 17.34 9.20
C PHE A 25 20.40 17.47 8.16
N SER A 26 20.46 16.66 7.10
CA SER A 26 19.55 16.74 5.97
C SER A 26 18.23 16.04 6.28
N ARG A 27 17.19 16.84 6.45
CA ARG A 27 15.80 16.38 6.65
C ARG A 27 15.26 15.51 5.50
N LEU A 28 15.82 15.69 4.30
CA LEU A 28 15.39 15.00 3.09
C LEU A 28 16.10 13.66 2.88
N THR A 29 17.38 13.58 3.27
CA THR A 29 18.25 12.48 2.84
C THR A 29 18.94 11.75 3.98
N GLU A 30 18.75 12.12 5.24
CA GLU A 30 19.45 11.45 6.35
C GLU A 30 18.50 10.69 7.28
N GLY A 31 19.05 9.69 7.94
CA GLY A 31 18.42 8.95 9.03
C GLY A 31 19.22 9.13 10.30
N VAL A 32 18.55 9.13 11.46
CA VAL A 32 19.25 9.09 12.76
C VAL A 32 20.06 7.79 12.88
N PHE A 33 19.48 6.69 12.40
CA PHE A 33 20.18 5.41 12.25
C PHE A 33 20.39 5.11 10.77
N GLN A 34 21.58 5.39 10.24
CA GLN A 34 21.89 5.28 8.82
C GLN A 34 22.93 4.20 8.54
N ILE A 35 22.56 3.27 7.67
CA ILE A 35 23.38 2.14 7.24
C ILE A 35 23.71 2.34 5.76
N GLU A 36 24.99 2.53 5.48
CA GLU A 36 25.52 2.66 4.12
C GLU A 36 26.78 1.81 3.99
N LYS A 37 27.02 1.25 2.80
CA LYS A 37 28.22 0.47 2.46
C LYS A 37 28.51 -0.70 3.42
N ALA A 38 27.47 -1.30 3.96
CA ALA A 38 27.55 -2.35 4.96
C ALA A 38 26.74 -3.57 4.53
N ASN A 39 27.18 -4.76 4.92
CA ASN A 39 26.56 -6.02 4.52
C ASN A 39 26.50 -7.00 5.70
N TYR A 40 25.54 -7.93 5.67
CA TYR A 40 25.41 -9.03 6.64
C TYR A 40 25.26 -8.54 8.09
N LEU A 41 24.40 -7.55 8.28
CA LEU A 41 24.15 -6.96 9.60
C LEU A 41 22.69 -7.17 9.99
N ARG A 42 22.50 -7.51 11.26
CA ARG A 42 21.19 -7.63 11.89
C ARG A 42 21.13 -6.67 13.07
N PHE A 43 20.07 -5.88 13.10
CA PHE A 43 19.78 -4.93 14.15
C PHE A 43 18.47 -5.33 14.81
N GLU A 44 18.50 -5.52 16.12
CA GLU A 44 17.36 -6.00 16.89
C GLU A 44 16.98 -5.01 17.99
N ASN A 45 15.68 -4.76 18.14
CA ASN A 45 15.11 -4.02 19.28
C ASN A 45 15.77 -2.64 19.50
N ILE A 46 16.06 -1.94 18.40
CA ILE A 46 16.56 -0.55 18.43
C ILE A 46 15.37 0.40 18.27
N GLU A 47 15.29 1.41 19.13
CA GLU A 47 14.36 2.54 18.98
C GLU A 47 15.09 3.75 18.41
N VAL A 48 14.47 4.39 17.43
CA VAL A 48 14.80 5.75 16.98
C VAL A 48 13.58 6.64 17.23
N ARG A 49 13.80 7.80 17.84
CA ARG A 49 12.72 8.76 18.11
C ARG A 49 13.09 10.21 17.83
N ASN A 50 12.08 11.05 17.63
CA ASN A 50 12.22 12.50 17.47
C ASN A 50 13.18 12.89 16.34
N SER A 51 13.09 12.23 15.19
CA SER A 51 13.95 12.53 14.05
C SER A 51 13.45 13.76 13.28
N ASP A 52 14.33 14.74 13.08
CA ASP A 52 14.12 15.85 12.14
C ASP A 52 14.17 15.39 10.66
N ALA A 53 14.50 14.12 10.41
CA ALA A 53 14.61 13.48 9.10
C ALA A 53 13.93 12.09 9.14
N ALA A 54 14.56 11.05 8.60
CA ALA A 54 14.09 9.68 8.72
C ALA A 54 14.52 9.03 10.04
N GLY A 55 13.81 8.00 10.49
CA GLY A 55 14.25 7.19 11.63
C GLY A 55 15.45 6.32 11.24
N PHE A 56 15.17 5.27 10.48
CA PHE A 56 16.16 4.36 9.91
C PHE A 56 16.31 4.59 8.41
N ILE A 57 17.55 4.56 7.92
CA ILE A 57 17.86 4.47 6.49
C ILE A 57 18.81 3.32 6.23
N VAL A 58 18.43 2.41 5.33
CA VAL A 58 19.33 1.45 4.68
C VAL A 58 19.53 1.92 3.25
N ARG A 59 20.74 2.36 2.89
CA ARG A 59 20.98 3.00 1.60
C ARG A 59 22.15 2.44 0.82
N GLY A 60 21.89 2.30 -0.48
CA GLY A 60 22.88 2.15 -1.52
C GLY A 60 23.03 0.72 -2.01
N PRO A 61 23.51 0.54 -3.25
CA PRO A 61 23.61 -0.79 -3.89
C PRO A 61 24.64 -1.70 -3.20
N GLU A 62 25.52 -1.11 -2.40
CA GLU A 62 26.51 -1.80 -1.58
C GLU A 62 25.91 -2.33 -0.26
N CYS A 63 24.65 -2.00 0.07
CA CYS A 63 23.96 -2.50 1.25
C CYS A 63 23.15 -3.76 0.94
N LYS A 64 23.62 -4.90 1.45
CA LYS A 64 23.01 -6.21 1.23
C LYS A 64 22.90 -7.04 2.49
N LYS A 65 21.87 -7.88 2.59
CA LYS A 65 21.68 -8.80 3.73
C LYS A 65 21.63 -8.01 5.04
N ILE A 66 20.77 -7.00 5.05
CA ILE A 66 20.50 -6.16 6.22
C ILE A 66 19.16 -6.59 6.82
N GLU A 67 19.12 -6.78 8.13
CA GLU A 67 17.89 -7.14 8.84
C GLU A 67 17.60 -6.09 9.91
N LEU A 68 16.39 -5.54 9.89
CA LEU A 68 15.82 -4.75 10.98
C LEU A 68 14.70 -5.59 11.62
N VAL A 69 14.90 -6.00 12.88
CA VAL A 69 14.00 -6.93 13.58
C VAL A 69 13.52 -6.32 14.89
N GLY A 70 12.22 -6.13 15.06
CA GLY A 70 11.70 -5.59 16.33
C GLY A 70 12.09 -4.12 16.58
N CYS A 71 12.53 -3.38 15.55
CA CYS A 71 12.93 -1.99 15.69
C CYS A 71 11.73 -1.05 15.74
N LYS A 72 11.89 0.10 16.40
CA LYS A 72 10.82 1.10 16.56
C LYS A 72 11.24 2.45 16.03
N SER A 73 10.36 3.09 15.26
CA SER A 73 10.56 4.46 14.77
C SER A 73 9.38 5.33 15.16
N THR A 74 9.63 6.33 16.00
CA THR A 74 8.58 7.19 16.56
C THR A 74 8.86 8.66 16.26
N GLN A 75 7.89 9.36 15.67
CA GLN A 75 7.97 10.80 15.41
C GLN A 75 9.17 11.18 14.51
N SER A 76 8.96 11.09 13.20
CA SER A 76 9.93 11.47 12.18
C SER A 76 9.31 12.44 11.17
N HIS A 77 10.08 13.44 10.72
CA HIS A 77 9.64 14.31 9.63
C HIS A 77 9.49 13.55 8.31
N ASN A 78 10.37 12.58 8.09
CA ASN A 78 10.45 11.74 6.90
C ASN A 78 9.97 10.32 7.25
N SER A 79 10.34 9.31 6.47
CA SER A 79 10.03 7.90 6.76
C SER A 79 10.48 7.47 8.15
N GLY A 80 9.68 6.61 8.78
CA GLY A 80 10.14 5.89 9.95
C GLY A 80 11.27 4.93 9.60
N ILE A 81 11.14 4.23 8.47
CA ILE A 81 12.15 3.34 7.88
C ILE A 81 12.19 3.58 6.37
N GLY A 82 13.38 3.85 5.83
CA GLY A 82 13.62 3.98 4.38
C GLY A 82 14.61 2.94 3.86
N LEU A 83 14.19 2.16 2.86
CA LEU A 83 15.02 1.24 2.09
C LEU A 83 15.32 1.88 0.73
N LEU A 84 16.54 2.35 0.52
CA LEU A 84 16.90 3.22 -0.60
C LEU A 84 17.98 2.55 -1.45
N TYR A 85 17.58 1.93 -2.57
CA TYR A 85 18.46 1.27 -3.54
C TYR A 85 19.35 0.17 -2.94
N CYS A 86 18.85 -0.53 -1.92
CA CYS A 86 19.51 -1.66 -1.27
C CYS A 86 19.01 -3.01 -1.83
N ASP A 87 19.65 -4.10 -1.42
CA ASP A 87 19.36 -5.45 -1.90
C ASP A 87 19.23 -6.44 -0.73
N SER A 88 18.38 -7.46 -0.83
CA SER A 88 18.33 -8.53 0.16
C SER A 88 18.09 -8.02 1.58
N VAL A 89 17.05 -7.21 1.79
CA VAL A 89 16.74 -6.59 3.10
C VAL A 89 15.49 -7.18 3.71
N LEU A 90 15.55 -7.46 5.02
CA LEU A 90 14.41 -7.86 5.84
C LEU A 90 14.05 -6.74 6.81
N VAL A 91 12.79 -6.32 6.81
CA VAL A 91 12.22 -5.44 7.85
C VAL A 91 11.05 -6.18 8.47
N THR A 92 11.22 -6.67 9.69
CA THR A 92 10.21 -7.50 10.33
C THR A 92 9.95 -7.19 11.79
N LYS A 93 8.68 -7.32 12.20
CA LYS A 93 8.22 -7.07 13.58
C LYS A 93 8.53 -5.65 14.07
N CYS A 94 8.75 -4.71 13.16
CA CYS A 94 9.03 -3.33 13.51
C CYS A 94 7.74 -2.54 13.74
N GLU A 95 7.84 -1.47 14.52
CA GLU A 95 6.75 -0.52 14.78
C GLU A 95 7.13 0.85 14.21
N ILE A 96 6.22 1.47 13.45
CA ILE A 96 6.38 2.85 12.97
C ILE A 96 5.15 3.65 13.35
N THR A 97 5.36 4.74 14.10
CA THR A 97 4.28 5.63 14.48
C THR A 97 4.68 7.10 14.37
N ARG A 98 3.70 7.94 14.02
CA ARG A 98 3.89 9.40 13.86
C ARG A 98 5.00 9.76 12.86
N ALA A 99 5.24 8.93 11.85
CA ALA A 99 6.15 9.25 10.77
C ALA A 99 5.51 10.24 9.78
N ASN A 100 6.36 10.86 8.96
CA ASN A 100 5.97 11.80 7.90
C ASN A 100 5.31 13.08 8.44
N ASP A 101 5.68 13.50 9.64
CA ASP A 101 5.11 14.69 10.28
C ASP A 101 5.59 15.95 9.56
N ASN A 102 4.66 16.69 8.99
CA ASN A 102 4.91 17.95 8.31
C ASN A 102 4.60 19.17 9.20
N SER A 103 4.69 19.07 10.53
CA SER A 103 4.44 20.18 11.44
C SER A 103 5.53 21.26 11.42
N ASP A 104 5.21 22.45 11.92
CA ASP A 104 6.10 23.63 11.85
C ASP A 104 7.40 23.45 12.65
N GLN A 105 7.46 22.48 13.57
CA GLN A 105 8.67 22.16 14.33
C GLN A 105 9.86 21.74 13.44
N TYR A 106 9.59 21.25 12.22
CA TYR A 106 10.60 20.84 11.24
C TYR A 106 10.98 21.95 10.27
N TYR A 107 10.60 23.20 10.54
CA TYR A 107 10.91 24.33 9.68
C TYR A 107 11.51 25.47 10.49
N LYS A 108 12.52 26.14 9.95
CA LYS A 108 13.05 27.36 10.58
C LYS A 108 12.01 28.49 10.44
N PRO A 109 11.94 29.45 11.38
CA PRO A 109 11.11 30.64 11.20
C PRO A 109 11.40 31.32 9.85
N GLY A 110 10.36 31.54 9.06
CA GLY A 110 10.47 32.14 7.71
C GLY A 110 10.89 31.17 6.59
N GLN A 111 11.20 29.90 6.89
CA GLN A 111 11.42 28.88 5.87
C GLN A 111 10.08 28.51 5.23
N ARG A 112 10.04 28.50 3.89
CA ARG A 112 8.87 28.00 3.16
C ARG A 112 8.66 26.52 3.49
N LYS A 113 7.50 26.24 4.09
CA LYS A 113 7.01 24.89 4.34
C LYS A 113 6.51 24.25 3.04
N GLY A 114 6.91 22.99 2.81
CA GLY A 114 6.38 22.18 1.71
C GLY A 114 4.94 21.76 1.97
N GLY A 115 4.19 21.43 0.92
CA GLY A 115 2.81 20.94 1.08
C GLY A 115 2.73 19.62 1.85
N GLU A 116 3.79 18.80 1.78
CA GLU A 116 3.81 17.44 2.33
C GLU A 116 5.21 17.09 2.87
N ALA A 117 5.27 16.10 3.76
CA ALA A 117 6.51 15.46 4.15
C ALA A 117 7.13 14.62 3.00
N PRO A 118 8.46 14.40 3.00
CA PRO A 118 9.18 13.91 1.82
C PRO A 118 8.77 12.51 1.32
N HIS A 119 8.58 11.55 2.22
CA HIS A 119 8.29 10.15 1.90
C HIS A 119 7.17 9.57 2.78
N GLU A 120 6.94 8.27 2.68
CA GLU A 120 5.91 7.44 3.32
C GLU A 120 6.45 6.78 4.60
N ALA A 121 5.60 6.18 5.45
CA ALA A 121 6.03 5.75 6.78
C ALA A 121 7.12 4.66 6.71
N LEU A 122 6.93 3.69 5.81
CA LEU A 122 7.95 2.74 5.38
C LEU A 122 8.09 2.85 3.86
N SER A 123 9.21 3.41 3.40
CA SER A 123 9.46 3.62 1.97
C SER A 123 10.46 2.63 1.43
N ILE A 124 10.11 1.97 0.33
CA ILE A 124 10.93 1.00 -0.39
C ILE A 124 11.22 1.56 -1.78
N CYS A 125 12.34 2.26 -1.91
CA CYS A 125 12.71 3.01 -3.12
C CYS A 125 13.81 2.27 -3.89
N GLY A 126 13.46 1.71 -5.05
CA GLY A 126 14.42 1.00 -5.91
C GLY A 126 15.13 -0.18 -5.24
N ALA A 127 14.56 -0.75 -4.18
CA ALA A 127 15.15 -1.88 -3.46
C ALA A 127 14.87 -3.21 -4.19
N ARG A 128 15.74 -4.19 -3.99
CA ARG A 128 15.62 -5.52 -4.64
C ARG A 128 15.66 -6.65 -3.62
N PHE A 129 14.95 -7.74 -3.90
CA PHE A 129 14.98 -8.95 -3.05
C PHE A 129 14.65 -8.64 -1.58
N PHE A 130 13.58 -7.91 -1.32
CA PHE A 130 13.23 -7.46 0.02
C PHE A 130 12.05 -8.23 0.59
N GLU A 131 12.02 -8.36 1.92
CA GLU A 131 10.87 -8.83 2.68
C GLU A 131 10.49 -7.79 3.74
N VAL A 132 9.23 -7.36 3.72
CA VAL A 132 8.66 -6.46 4.73
C VAL A 132 7.50 -7.17 5.39
N SER A 133 7.72 -7.66 6.61
CA SER A 133 6.77 -8.59 7.23
C SER A 133 6.42 -8.32 8.68
N SER A 134 5.19 -8.63 9.08
CA SER A 134 4.78 -8.55 10.51
C SER A 134 5.00 -7.18 11.17
N ASN A 135 5.07 -6.09 10.40
CA ASN A 135 5.27 -4.75 10.94
C ASN A 135 3.93 -4.11 11.33
N HIS A 136 3.98 -3.21 12.30
CA HIS A 136 2.83 -2.44 12.76
C HIS A 136 3.07 -0.96 12.47
N ILE A 137 2.26 -0.38 11.58
CA ILE A 137 2.42 1.00 11.12
C ILE A 137 1.11 1.75 11.36
N HIS A 138 1.15 2.78 12.18
CA HIS A 138 -0.09 3.42 12.61
C HIS A 138 0.08 4.88 13.02
N HIS A 139 -0.99 5.66 12.85
CA HIS A 139 -1.03 7.06 13.28
C HIS A 139 0.12 7.90 12.68
N CYS A 140 0.50 7.59 11.44
CA CYS A 140 1.42 8.40 10.63
C CYS A 140 0.63 9.46 9.86
N PHE A 141 1.33 10.43 9.28
CA PHE A 141 0.68 11.61 8.68
C PHE A 141 0.56 11.54 7.14
N LYS A 142 1.05 10.44 6.54
CA LYS A 142 1.02 10.16 5.09
C LYS A 142 0.70 8.68 4.83
N GLU A 143 1.16 8.12 3.71
CA GLU A 143 0.98 6.72 3.31
C GLU A 143 1.75 5.77 4.26
N GLY A 144 1.28 4.52 4.36
CA GLY A 144 1.85 3.50 5.24
C GLY A 144 3.11 2.86 4.67
N ILE A 145 2.93 1.78 3.88
CA ILE A 145 4.03 1.09 3.19
C ILE A 145 3.96 1.45 1.72
N ASP A 146 5.07 1.94 1.17
CA ASP A 146 5.16 2.30 -0.24
C ASP A 146 6.31 1.57 -0.95
N CYS A 147 5.98 0.85 -2.02
CA CYS A 147 6.92 0.19 -2.89
C CYS A 147 7.05 0.94 -4.20
N LYS A 148 8.19 1.60 -4.41
CA LYS A 148 8.30 2.66 -5.40
C LYS A 148 9.52 2.57 -6.30
N GLU A 149 9.50 3.40 -7.33
CA GLU A 149 10.58 3.56 -8.32
C GLU A 149 10.83 2.27 -9.11
N VAL A 150 12.04 1.70 -9.04
CA VAL A 150 12.47 0.48 -9.77
C VAL A 150 12.52 -0.77 -8.87
N SER A 151 11.74 -0.76 -7.79
CA SER A 151 11.73 -1.86 -6.81
C SER A 151 11.27 -3.17 -7.44
N GLN A 152 11.88 -4.29 -7.05
CA GLN A 152 11.59 -5.59 -7.66
C GLN A 152 11.94 -6.80 -6.79
N HIS A 153 11.28 -7.94 -7.07
CA HIS A 153 11.45 -9.21 -6.36
C HIS A 153 11.18 -9.09 -4.86
N GLY A 154 10.07 -8.45 -4.52
CA GLY A 154 9.74 -8.08 -3.15
C GLY A 154 8.49 -8.77 -2.61
N VAL A 155 8.47 -9.07 -1.31
CA VAL A 155 7.28 -9.59 -0.63
C VAL A 155 6.95 -8.73 0.59
N ILE A 156 5.71 -8.28 0.66
CA ILE A 156 5.18 -7.41 1.72
C ILE A 156 4.00 -8.15 2.35
N HIS A 157 4.17 -8.69 3.56
CA HIS A 157 3.16 -9.59 4.11
C HIS A 157 2.94 -9.56 5.61
N HIS A 158 1.74 -9.94 6.05
CA HIS A 158 1.40 -10.01 7.47
C HIS A 158 1.57 -8.69 8.23
N ASN A 159 1.62 -7.55 7.52
CA ASN A 159 1.71 -6.24 8.15
C ASN A 159 0.33 -5.77 8.61
N LEU A 160 0.33 -4.95 9.67
CA LEU A 160 -0.84 -4.28 10.20
C LEU A 160 -0.67 -2.77 9.99
N VAL A 161 -1.52 -2.18 9.14
CA VAL A 161 -1.46 -0.74 8.83
C VAL A 161 -2.79 -0.07 9.13
N HIS A 162 -2.83 0.92 10.02
CA HIS A 162 -4.10 1.56 10.36
C HIS A 162 -4.03 3.02 10.81
N ASP A 163 -5.20 3.67 10.79
CA ASP A 163 -5.39 5.07 11.20
C ASP A 163 -4.44 6.03 10.45
N LEU A 164 -4.39 5.89 9.12
CA LEU A 164 -3.59 6.75 8.24
C LEU A 164 -4.49 7.69 7.43
N PRO A 165 -4.10 8.96 7.25
CA PRO A 165 -4.86 9.90 6.43
C PRO A 165 -4.74 9.62 4.91
N ARG A 166 -3.97 8.60 4.52
CA ARG A 166 -3.65 8.23 3.13
C ARG A 166 -3.75 6.72 2.90
N GLN A 167 -3.14 6.23 1.83
CA GLN A 167 -3.09 4.83 1.42
C GLN A 167 -2.39 3.99 2.51
N ALA A 168 -2.95 2.84 2.85
CA ALA A 168 -2.28 1.88 3.72
C ALA A 168 -1.07 1.26 3.01
N TYR A 169 -1.28 0.83 1.77
CA TYR A 169 -0.27 0.23 0.90
C TYR A 169 -0.24 0.96 -0.44
N TYR A 170 0.95 1.25 -0.92
CA TYR A 170 1.16 1.91 -2.19
C TYR A 170 2.19 1.21 -3.06
N VAL A 171 1.92 1.22 -4.37
CA VAL A 171 2.90 0.83 -5.39
C VAL A 171 2.90 1.89 -6.49
N ASP A 172 3.96 2.69 -6.55
CA ASP A 172 4.12 3.77 -7.52
C ASP A 172 5.45 3.66 -8.28
N ALA A 173 5.35 3.25 -9.55
CA ALA A 173 6.49 3.31 -10.45
C ALA A 173 6.78 4.79 -10.80
N TRP A 174 8.02 5.22 -10.64
CA TRP A 174 8.45 6.62 -10.85
C TRP A 174 9.44 6.77 -12.02
N PHE A 175 10.34 5.82 -12.20
CA PHE A 175 11.17 5.72 -13.41
C PHE A 175 11.53 4.25 -13.62
N GLY A 176 11.85 3.87 -14.84
CA GLY A 176 12.24 2.49 -15.15
C GLY A 176 11.12 1.49 -14.83
N LEU A 177 11.51 0.27 -14.48
CA LEU A 177 10.58 -0.84 -14.29
C LEU A 177 10.45 -1.22 -12.82
N LEU A 178 9.22 -1.20 -12.31
CA LEU A 178 8.82 -1.81 -11.05
C LEU A 178 8.12 -3.14 -11.37
N GLU A 179 8.67 -4.26 -10.90
CA GLU A 179 8.09 -5.57 -11.21
C GLU A 179 8.30 -6.65 -10.16
N ASP A 180 7.44 -7.68 -10.20
CA ASP A 180 7.54 -8.87 -9.34
C ASP A 180 7.50 -8.51 -7.85
N VAL A 181 6.40 -7.87 -7.46
CA VAL A 181 6.13 -7.49 -6.07
C VAL A 181 4.81 -8.10 -5.63
N GLU A 182 4.80 -8.62 -4.40
CA GLU A 182 3.67 -9.32 -3.82
C GLU A 182 3.27 -8.70 -2.49
N PHE A 183 1.98 -8.41 -2.35
CA PHE A 183 1.34 -7.97 -1.11
C PHE A 183 0.38 -9.06 -0.66
N HIS A 184 0.67 -9.74 0.45
CA HIS A 184 -0.22 -10.79 0.91
C HIS A 184 -0.43 -10.91 2.42
N SER A 185 -1.57 -11.46 2.82
CA SER A 185 -1.87 -11.71 4.23
C SER A 185 -1.76 -10.46 5.12
N ASN A 186 -1.85 -9.26 4.52
CA ASN A 186 -1.79 -8.01 5.25
C ASN A 186 -3.19 -7.60 5.73
N THR A 187 -3.21 -6.83 6.81
CA THR A 187 -4.43 -6.20 7.32
C THR A 187 -4.28 -4.69 7.25
N ALA A 188 -5.30 -3.99 6.77
CA ALA A 188 -5.39 -2.54 6.91
C ALA A 188 -6.80 -2.04 7.20
N TYR A 189 -6.88 -1.04 8.07
CA TYR A 189 -8.15 -0.41 8.43
C TYR A 189 -8.06 1.06 8.80
N ASN A 190 -9.18 1.77 8.70
CA ASN A 190 -9.29 3.21 9.02
C ASN A 190 -8.28 4.08 8.28
N CYS A 191 -7.98 3.71 7.03
CA CYS A 191 -7.11 4.49 6.15
C CYS A 191 -7.94 5.23 5.09
N MET A 192 -7.33 6.19 4.39
CA MET A 192 -8.00 6.84 3.26
C MET A 192 -8.24 5.86 2.11
N ARG A 193 -7.30 4.96 1.84
CA ARG A 193 -7.43 3.88 0.84
C ARG A 193 -6.68 2.64 1.29
N GLY A 194 -7.08 1.48 0.81
CA GLY A 194 -6.37 0.23 1.06
C GLY A 194 -5.10 0.16 0.23
N PHE A 195 -5.25 -0.20 -1.05
CA PHE A 195 -4.18 -0.23 -2.04
C PHE A 195 -4.28 0.96 -3.00
N GLY A 196 -3.19 1.67 -3.22
CA GLY A 196 -3.02 2.55 -4.38
C GLY A 196 -2.07 1.93 -5.39
N ILE A 197 -2.38 2.05 -6.68
CA ILE A 197 -1.58 1.48 -7.78
C ILE A 197 -1.37 2.54 -8.85
N SER A 198 -0.12 2.92 -9.08
CA SER A 198 0.22 4.09 -9.89
C SER A 198 1.50 3.93 -10.70
N VAL A 199 1.57 4.70 -11.78
CA VAL A 199 2.73 4.80 -12.67
C VAL A 199 2.88 6.27 -13.02
N GLU A 200 3.68 6.95 -12.21
CA GLU A 200 3.61 8.39 -12.04
C GLU A 200 4.70 9.14 -12.80
N GLY A 201 5.93 8.64 -12.84
CA GLY A 201 7.01 9.38 -13.49
C GLY A 201 7.25 8.95 -14.93
N LEU A 202 7.84 9.83 -15.73
CA LEU A 202 8.05 9.61 -17.15
C LEU A 202 8.99 8.43 -17.41
N GLY A 203 8.68 7.63 -18.44
CA GLY A 203 9.48 6.46 -18.80
C GLY A 203 9.42 5.34 -17.77
N SER A 204 8.36 5.29 -16.95
CA SER A 204 8.13 4.22 -15.99
C SER A 204 7.06 3.23 -16.46
N GLU A 205 7.17 1.99 -15.96
CA GLU A 205 6.22 0.91 -16.15
C GLU A 205 6.07 0.13 -14.84
N LEU A 206 4.84 -0.33 -14.56
CA LEU A 206 4.52 -1.23 -13.46
C LEU A 206 3.98 -2.54 -14.02
N ARG A 207 4.59 -3.68 -13.67
CA ARG A 207 4.05 -4.98 -14.07
C ARG A 207 4.25 -6.12 -13.09
N ASN A 208 3.50 -7.21 -13.26
CA ASN A 208 3.65 -8.43 -12.46
C ASN A 208 3.54 -8.15 -10.95
N VAL A 209 2.44 -7.53 -10.55
CA VAL A 209 2.17 -7.23 -9.13
C VAL A 209 1.00 -8.06 -8.64
N ARG A 210 1.15 -8.63 -7.45
CA ARG A 210 0.19 -9.55 -6.85
C ARG A 210 -0.34 -8.97 -5.54
N PHE A 211 -1.64 -8.99 -5.36
CA PHE A 211 -2.32 -8.65 -4.10
C PHE A 211 -3.23 -9.81 -3.71
N HIS A 212 -2.93 -10.54 -2.64
CA HIS A 212 -3.79 -11.64 -2.22
C HIS A 212 -3.87 -11.94 -0.75
N HIS A 213 -4.98 -12.53 -0.32
CA HIS A 213 -5.18 -12.91 1.07
C HIS A 213 -5.11 -11.71 2.03
N ASN A 214 -5.32 -10.49 1.55
CA ASN A 214 -5.32 -9.29 2.38
C ASN A 214 -6.74 -8.99 2.88
N LEU A 215 -6.81 -8.50 4.12
CA LEU A 215 -8.01 -7.96 4.73
C LEU A 215 -7.93 -6.43 4.74
N ILE A 216 -8.80 -5.78 3.97
CA ILE A 216 -8.87 -4.33 3.84
C ILE A 216 -10.28 -3.88 4.25
N TYR A 217 -10.40 -3.09 5.31
CA TYR A 217 -11.73 -2.73 5.81
C TYR A 217 -11.85 -1.35 6.42
N ASN A 218 -13.06 -0.78 6.42
CA ASN A 218 -13.33 0.57 6.92
C ASN A 218 -12.40 1.62 6.27
N MET A 219 -12.27 1.55 4.94
CA MET A 219 -11.55 2.58 4.19
C MET A 219 -12.46 3.78 4.00
N LYS A 220 -11.95 5.00 4.25
CA LYS A 220 -12.72 6.22 3.97
C LYS A 220 -13.01 6.35 2.46
N GLY A 221 -12.02 6.04 1.62
CA GLY A 221 -12.12 5.94 0.17
C GLY A 221 -12.04 4.50 -0.31
N ALA A 222 -11.37 4.29 -1.44
CA ALA A 222 -11.34 2.99 -2.11
C ALA A 222 -10.65 1.87 -1.32
N GLY A 223 -11.12 0.64 -1.46
CA GLY A 223 -10.37 -0.56 -1.09
C GLY A 223 -9.12 -0.74 -1.96
N VAL A 224 -9.31 -0.63 -3.28
CA VAL A 224 -8.24 -0.59 -4.30
C VAL A 224 -8.45 0.61 -5.20
N LEU A 225 -7.39 1.36 -5.48
CA LEU A 225 -7.40 2.46 -6.43
C LEU A 225 -6.34 2.29 -7.52
N PHE A 226 -6.77 2.31 -8.78
CA PHE A 226 -5.90 2.49 -9.94
C PHE A 226 -5.77 3.98 -10.24
N GLY A 227 -4.83 4.65 -9.59
CA GLY A 227 -4.75 6.11 -9.52
C GLY A 227 -4.28 6.76 -10.82
N MET A 228 -4.75 7.98 -11.11
CA MET A 228 -4.32 8.78 -12.27
C MET A 228 -3.20 9.77 -11.93
N TRP A 229 -2.48 9.56 -10.82
CA TRP A 229 -1.40 10.45 -10.39
C TRP A 229 -0.22 10.45 -11.36
N GLY A 230 0.56 11.54 -11.32
CA GLY A 230 1.68 11.78 -12.21
C GLY A 230 1.27 11.73 -13.70
N ASN A 231 2.04 10.97 -14.48
CA ASN A 231 1.89 10.82 -15.92
C ASN A 231 0.91 9.71 -16.32
N ASN A 232 0.35 8.98 -15.35
CA ASN A 232 -0.67 7.95 -15.58
C ASN A 232 -0.28 6.94 -16.69
N LEU A 233 0.92 6.38 -16.59
CA LEU A 233 1.46 5.45 -17.58
C LEU A 233 0.92 4.02 -17.37
N LEU A 234 1.46 3.06 -18.12
CA LEU A 234 0.93 1.71 -18.23
C LEU A 234 1.15 0.87 -16.96
N ARG A 235 0.05 0.33 -16.44
CA ARG A 235 0.03 -0.76 -15.44
C ARG A 235 -0.32 -2.07 -16.12
N SER A 236 0.45 -3.14 -15.93
CA SER A 236 0.12 -4.43 -16.56
C SER A 236 0.36 -5.67 -15.72
N ASP A 237 -0.25 -6.80 -16.08
CA ASP A 237 -0.06 -8.09 -15.39
C ASP A 237 -0.27 -7.97 -13.87
N ILE A 238 -1.40 -7.36 -13.47
CA ILE A 238 -1.76 -7.17 -12.06
C ILE A 238 -2.81 -8.20 -11.67
N HIS A 239 -2.54 -8.93 -10.58
CA HIS A 239 -3.40 -9.97 -10.06
C HIS A 239 -3.88 -9.59 -8.66
N ILE A 240 -5.19 -9.50 -8.47
CA ILE A 240 -5.82 -9.18 -7.19
C ILE A 240 -6.78 -10.31 -6.86
N TYR A 241 -6.42 -11.17 -5.91
CA TYR A 241 -7.19 -12.39 -5.67
C TYR A 241 -7.27 -12.83 -4.22
N ASN A 242 -8.34 -13.52 -3.83
CA ASN A 242 -8.51 -13.97 -2.44
C ASN A 242 -8.37 -12.84 -1.40
N ASN A 243 -8.77 -11.60 -1.70
CA ASN A 243 -8.80 -10.52 -0.70
C ASN A 243 -10.23 -10.30 -0.18
N THR A 244 -10.34 -9.80 1.05
CA THR A 244 -11.62 -9.34 1.61
C THR A 244 -11.58 -7.81 1.70
N PHE A 245 -12.47 -7.16 0.96
CA PHE A 245 -12.73 -5.72 1.03
C PHE A 245 -14.07 -5.52 1.71
N TYR A 246 -14.05 -4.92 2.90
CA TYR A 246 -15.25 -4.74 3.72
C TYR A 246 -15.45 -3.27 4.08
N HIS A 247 -16.62 -2.72 3.78
CA HIS A 247 -16.97 -1.35 4.13
C HIS A 247 -15.94 -0.33 3.63
N CYS A 248 -15.69 -0.40 2.31
CA CYS A 248 -14.80 0.52 1.62
C CYS A 248 -15.60 1.66 0.97
N GLY A 249 -15.19 2.89 1.26
CA GLY A 249 -15.80 4.11 0.78
C GLY A 249 -16.72 4.74 1.81
N SER A 250 -16.94 6.04 1.66
CA SER A 250 -17.81 6.82 2.53
C SER A 250 -18.56 7.89 1.73
N PRO A 251 -19.63 8.48 2.30
CA PRO A 251 -20.18 9.69 1.71
C PRO A 251 -19.12 10.80 1.70
N GLN A 252 -19.20 11.67 0.68
CA GLN A 252 -18.50 12.96 0.62
C GLN A 252 -16.97 12.88 0.61
N VAL A 253 -16.40 11.81 0.04
CA VAL A 253 -14.96 11.74 -0.23
C VAL A 253 -14.61 12.66 -1.39
N PHE A 254 -13.56 13.46 -1.22
CA PHE A 254 -13.11 14.44 -2.23
C PHE A 254 -12.76 13.80 -3.58
N SER A 255 -12.41 12.50 -3.60
CA SER A 255 -12.03 11.78 -4.81
C SER A 255 -13.21 11.32 -5.67
N GLY A 256 -14.44 11.71 -5.35
CA GLY A 256 -15.62 11.36 -6.13
C GLY A 256 -16.31 10.12 -5.58
N GLY A 257 -16.98 9.36 -6.46
CA GLY A 257 -17.59 8.09 -6.08
C GLY A 257 -16.52 7.07 -5.67
N VAL A 258 -16.73 6.33 -4.58
CA VAL A 258 -15.74 5.40 -4.00
C VAL A 258 -16.37 4.07 -3.58
N GLY A 259 -15.62 2.98 -3.69
CA GLY A 259 -16.08 1.63 -3.33
C GLY A 259 -14.97 0.63 -3.03
N SER A 260 -15.25 -0.65 -3.25
CA SER A 260 -14.23 -1.70 -3.06
C SER A 260 -13.12 -1.57 -4.11
N PHE A 261 -13.47 -1.35 -5.38
CA PHE A 261 -12.52 -1.11 -6.48
C PHE A 261 -12.83 0.17 -7.25
N ASP A 262 -11.89 1.10 -7.23
CA ASP A 262 -11.92 2.34 -8.00
C ASP A 262 -10.93 2.24 -9.18
N ILE A 263 -11.42 1.94 -10.38
CA ILE A 263 -10.60 1.87 -11.59
C ILE A 263 -10.60 3.24 -12.29
N LEU A 264 -9.87 4.20 -11.73
CA LEU A 264 -9.78 5.56 -12.28
C LEU A 264 -9.02 5.59 -13.61
N SER A 265 -7.80 5.05 -13.64
CA SER A 265 -7.00 5.04 -14.85
C SER A 265 -7.57 4.13 -15.94
N LYS A 266 -7.50 4.58 -17.19
CA LYS A 266 -7.77 3.78 -18.40
C LYS A 266 -6.51 3.17 -19.02
N ASN A 267 -5.33 3.47 -18.45
CA ASN A 267 -4.03 3.04 -18.94
C ASN A 267 -3.55 1.78 -18.22
N PHE A 268 -4.22 0.68 -18.53
CA PHE A 268 -3.90 -0.62 -17.98
C PHE A 268 -4.03 -1.70 -19.07
N LYS A 269 -3.40 -2.84 -18.83
CA LYS A 269 -3.55 -4.05 -19.64
C LYS A 269 -3.36 -5.29 -18.78
N ASP A 270 -4.00 -6.40 -19.10
CA ASP A 270 -3.75 -7.69 -18.44
C ASP A 270 -3.99 -7.60 -16.91
N ILE A 271 -5.22 -7.27 -16.53
CA ILE A 271 -5.63 -7.12 -15.13
C ILE A 271 -6.57 -8.26 -14.77
N PHE A 272 -6.27 -8.96 -13.67
CA PHE A 272 -6.98 -10.17 -13.28
C PHE A 272 -7.45 -10.04 -11.82
N ILE A 273 -8.77 -10.03 -11.62
CA ILE A 273 -9.39 -9.86 -10.30
C ILE A 273 -10.31 -11.07 -10.03
N TYR A 274 -9.96 -11.92 -9.07
CA TYR A 274 -10.69 -13.18 -8.90
C TYR A 274 -10.70 -13.70 -7.47
N ARG A 275 -11.77 -14.38 -7.06
CA ARG A 275 -11.93 -14.96 -5.71
C ARG A 275 -11.83 -13.94 -4.56
N ASN A 276 -12.11 -12.67 -4.81
CA ASN A 276 -12.22 -11.67 -3.74
C ASN A 276 -13.65 -11.64 -3.17
N ILE A 277 -13.77 -11.16 -1.93
CA ILE A 277 -15.03 -10.71 -1.34
C ILE A 277 -15.03 -9.18 -1.39
N CYS A 278 -16.07 -8.58 -1.96
CA CYS A 278 -16.33 -7.15 -1.90
C CYS A 278 -17.69 -6.96 -1.26
N ASP A 279 -17.69 -6.40 -0.05
CA ASP A 279 -18.85 -6.36 0.81
C ASP A 279 -19.01 -4.96 1.41
N LYS A 280 -20.22 -4.42 1.34
CA LYS A 280 -20.56 -3.07 1.82
C LYS A 280 -19.72 -1.95 1.20
N GLY A 281 -19.33 -2.06 -0.07
CA GLY A 281 -18.79 -0.93 -0.82
C GLY A 281 -19.78 0.24 -0.86
N TRP A 282 -19.32 1.49 -0.71
CA TRP A 282 -20.24 2.61 -0.52
C TRP A 282 -21.03 2.98 -1.78
N ASP A 283 -20.37 3.49 -2.83
CA ASP A 283 -21.02 3.89 -4.07
C ASP A 283 -21.19 2.73 -5.06
N TYR A 284 -20.32 1.72 -4.97
CA TYR A 284 -20.28 0.52 -5.81
C TYR A 284 -19.33 -0.53 -5.21
N GLU A 285 -19.37 -1.77 -5.71
CA GLU A 285 -18.26 -2.71 -5.48
C GLU A 285 -17.13 -2.52 -6.50
N MET A 286 -17.45 -2.17 -7.75
CA MET A 286 -16.45 -1.90 -8.77
C MET A 286 -16.90 -0.76 -9.69
N GLY A 287 -16.08 0.28 -9.78
CA GLY A 287 -16.34 1.50 -10.55
C GLY A 287 -15.28 1.75 -11.61
N PHE A 288 -15.71 2.25 -12.77
CA PHE A 288 -14.83 2.53 -13.92
C PHE A 288 -15.08 3.92 -14.54
N THR A 289 -14.05 4.54 -15.11
CA THR A 289 -14.19 5.82 -15.85
C THR A 289 -14.71 5.64 -17.28
N PHE A 290 -15.03 4.41 -17.70
CA PHE A 290 -15.71 4.13 -18.96
C PHE A 290 -17.21 4.30 -18.80
N LYS A 291 -17.89 4.80 -19.85
CA LYS A 291 -19.34 4.89 -19.83
C LYS A 291 -19.97 3.49 -19.80
N PRO A 292 -21.19 3.34 -19.25
CA PRO A 292 -21.86 2.04 -19.14
C PRO A 292 -22.01 1.26 -20.47
N ASP A 293 -22.18 1.96 -21.59
CA ASP A 293 -22.30 1.38 -22.93
C ASP A 293 -20.95 0.99 -23.57
N GLU A 294 -19.84 1.50 -23.05
CA GLU A 294 -18.49 1.28 -23.57
C GLU A 294 -17.66 0.30 -22.73
N VAL A 295 -17.96 0.19 -21.43
CA VAL A 295 -17.10 -0.47 -20.44
C VAL A 295 -16.78 -1.92 -20.80
N ALA A 296 -17.77 -2.73 -21.17
CA ALA A 296 -17.55 -4.15 -21.48
C ALA A 296 -16.55 -4.35 -22.63
N LYS A 297 -16.67 -3.55 -23.70
CA LYS A 297 -15.75 -3.57 -24.84
C LYS A 297 -14.36 -3.07 -24.43
N ALA A 298 -14.29 -1.97 -23.69
CA ALA A 298 -13.03 -1.39 -23.25
C ALA A 298 -12.22 -2.33 -22.34
N LEU A 299 -12.89 -3.08 -21.46
CA LEU A 299 -12.27 -4.10 -20.61
C LEU A 299 -11.75 -5.28 -21.43
N ALA A 300 -12.53 -5.78 -22.39
CA ALA A 300 -12.12 -6.89 -23.25
C ALA A 300 -10.87 -6.53 -24.10
N GLU A 301 -10.83 -5.35 -24.70
CA GLU A 301 -9.68 -4.86 -25.48
C GLU A 301 -8.38 -4.75 -24.67
N ARG A 302 -8.49 -4.57 -23.34
CA ARG A 302 -7.37 -4.43 -22.41
C ARG A 302 -7.06 -5.72 -21.66
N ASN A 303 -7.73 -6.82 -21.98
CA ASN A 303 -7.64 -8.08 -21.25
C ASN A 303 -7.84 -7.89 -19.73
N PHE A 304 -8.83 -7.10 -19.36
CA PHE A 304 -9.29 -6.97 -17.98
C PHE A 304 -10.31 -8.08 -17.70
N VAL A 305 -10.03 -8.90 -16.71
CA VAL A 305 -10.84 -10.07 -16.33
C VAL A 305 -11.14 -9.98 -14.85
N ALA A 306 -12.42 -9.78 -14.51
CA ALA A 306 -12.89 -9.94 -13.14
C ALA A 306 -14.00 -10.99 -13.08
N VAL A 307 -13.69 -12.18 -12.58
CA VAL A 307 -14.61 -13.33 -12.49
C VAL A 307 -14.35 -14.11 -11.22
N GLU A 308 -15.27 -14.99 -10.82
CA GLU A 308 -15.16 -15.77 -9.59
C GLU A 308 -15.00 -14.89 -8.34
N ASN A 309 -15.50 -13.65 -8.31
CA ASN A 309 -15.58 -12.85 -7.09
C ASN A 309 -16.97 -12.98 -6.44
N LEU A 310 -17.05 -12.67 -5.15
CA LEU A 310 -18.29 -12.48 -4.42
C LEU A 310 -18.51 -10.99 -4.18
N PHE A 311 -19.56 -10.43 -4.77
CA PHE A 311 -19.99 -9.05 -4.55
C PHE A 311 -21.27 -9.04 -3.72
N GLU A 312 -21.41 -8.15 -2.75
CA GLU A 312 -22.68 -8.01 -2.00
C GLU A 312 -23.85 -7.74 -2.96
N GLY A 313 -23.63 -6.89 -3.96
CA GLY A 313 -24.61 -6.56 -5.00
C GLY A 313 -24.39 -5.18 -5.61
N PRO A 314 -25.13 -4.83 -6.69
CA PRO A 314 -25.10 -3.50 -7.26
C PRO A 314 -25.66 -2.47 -6.26
N LYS A 315 -24.98 -1.34 -6.11
CA LYS A 315 -25.39 -0.26 -5.20
C LYS A 315 -26.31 0.75 -5.87
N ASN A 316 -26.23 0.90 -7.19
CA ASN A 316 -27.04 1.83 -7.99
C ASN A 316 -27.04 3.28 -7.43
N ARG A 317 -25.94 3.71 -6.81
CA ARG A 317 -25.84 5.07 -6.29
C ARG A 317 -25.46 6.04 -7.40
N PRO A 318 -25.99 7.27 -7.39
CA PRO A 318 -25.52 8.30 -8.30
C PRO A 318 -24.03 8.58 -8.07
N SER A 319 -23.23 8.44 -9.13
CA SER A 319 -21.82 8.80 -9.05
C SER A 319 -21.65 10.32 -9.06
N ARG A 320 -20.49 10.76 -8.59
CA ARG A 320 -20.12 12.18 -8.47
C ARG A 320 -18.76 12.41 -9.11
N ILE A 321 -18.59 13.60 -9.69
CA ILE A 321 -17.30 14.04 -10.20
C ILE A 321 -16.35 14.19 -9.01
N GLY A 322 -15.18 13.57 -9.15
CA GLY A 322 -14.18 13.50 -8.10
C GLY A 322 -12.89 14.22 -8.44
N GLN A 323 -11.81 13.72 -7.84
CA GLN A 323 -10.45 14.12 -8.20
C GLN A 323 -10.22 13.85 -9.69
N PHE A 324 -9.43 14.71 -10.34
CA PHE A 324 -9.13 14.67 -11.78
C PHE A 324 -10.32 14.96 -12.71
N ASP A 325 -11.41 15.54 -12.19
CA ASP A 325 -12.61 15.89 -12.95
C ASP A 325 -13.26 14.70 -13.68
N VAL A 326 -13.12 13.50 -13.10
CA VAL A 326 -13.69 12.26 -13.64
C VAL A 326 -14.79 11.69 -12.74
N MET A 327 -15.68 10.93 -13.36
CA MET A 327 -16.75 10.19 -12.72
C MET A 327 -16.54 8.69 -12.92
N LEU A 328 -16.81 7.89 -11.89
CA LEU A 328 -16.76 6.43 -11.94
C LEU A 328 -18.18 5.85 -12.03
N TYR A 329 -18.44 4.96 -12.98
CA TYR A 329 -19.72 4.28 -13.15
C TYR A 329 -19.61 2.87 -12.59
N GLU A 330 -20.62 2.45 -11.82
CA GLU A 330 -20.72 1.07 -11.35
C GLU A 330 -20.82 0.12 -12.55
N TYR A 331 -19.99 -0.92 -12.54
CA TYR A 331 -20.09 -2.02 -13.49
C TYR A 331 -19.57 -3.29 -12.83
N LEU A 332 -20.43 -4.31 -12.75
CA LEU A 332 -20.07 -5.63 -12.24
C LEU A 332 -19.91 -6.60 -13.41
N PRO A 333 -18.68 -7.03 -13.75
CA PRO A 333 -18.48 -7.96 -14.87
C PRO A 333 -19.22 -9.29 -14.67
N SER A 334 -19.62 -9.93 -15.77
CA SER A 334 -20.27 -11.25 -15.73
C SER A 334 -19.32 -12.33 -15.21
N GLY A 335 -19.85 -13.39 -14.60
CA GLY A 335 -19.05 -14.49 -14.05
C GLY A 335 -18.65 -14.32 -12.58
N ASN A 336 -19.17 -13.28 -11.92
CA ASN A 336 -19.10 -13.09 -10.47
C ASN A 336 -20.40 -13.57 -9.81
N GLN A 337 -20.32 -13.90 -8.52
CA GLN A 337 -21.45 -14.26 -7.68
C GLN A 337 -21.92 -13.05 -6.89
N ILE A 338 -23.23 -12.99 -6.64
CA ILE A 338 -23.84 -11.97 -5.78
C ILE A 338 -24.27 -12.65 -4.47
N GLY A 339 -23.94 -12.03 -3.35
CA GLY A 339 -24.32 -12.49 -2.02
C GLY A 339 -23.46 -11.86 -0.93
N ALA A 340 -24.02 -11.77 0.28
CA ALA A 340 -23.31 -11.33 1.47
C ALA A 340 -22.83 -12.57 2.25
N PRO A 341 -21.55 -12.64 2.67
CA PRO A 341 -21.10 -13.65 3.61
C PRO A 341 -21.66 -13.38 5.01
N LEU A 342 -21.82 -14.44 5.80
CA LEU A 342 -21.94 -14.34 7.26
C LEU A 342 -20.54 -14.50 7.86
N TYR A 343 -20.06 -13.50 8.58
CA TYR A 343 -18.78 -13.54 9.28
C TYR A 343 -18.93 -14.04 10.71
N ARG A 344 -17.84 -14.57 11.27
CA ARG A 344 -17.75 -15.06 12.66
C ARG A 344 -18.12 -13.98 13.70
N ASP A 345 -17.57 -12.78 13.57
CA ASP A 345 -17.98 -11.64 14.42
C ASP A 345 -17.68 -10.32 13.70
N GLU A 346 -18.60 -9.90 12.84
CA GLU A 346 -18.48 -8.65 12.09
C GLU A 346 -18.34 -7.41 12.99
N LEU A 347 -18.95 -7.42 14.18
CA LEU A 347 -18.92 -6.30 15.12
C LEU A 347 -17.54 -6.15 15.78
N LYS A 348 -16.76 -7.24 15.83
CA LYS A 348 -15.37 -7.23 16.28
C LYS A 348 -14.36 -7.26 15.13
N TYR A 349 -14.81 -7.06 13.89
CA TYR A 349 -13.98 -7.11 12.68
C TYR A 349 -13.30 -8.47 12.46
N ASP A 350 -13.96 -9.54 12.91
CA ASP A 350 -13.54 -10.91 12.67
C ASP A 350 -14.22 -11.43 11.41
N PHE A 351 -13.55 -11.21 10.27
CA PHE A 351 -14.08 -11.46 8.94
C PHE A 351 -13.82 -12.88 8.41
N VAL A 352 -13.59 -13.86 9.30
CA VAL A 352 -13.61 -15.26 8.90
C VAL A 352 -15.04 -15.62 8.47
N PRO A 353 -15.27 -16.09 7.24
CA PRO A 353 -16.62 -16.47 6.81
C PRO A 353 -17.09 -17.76 7.51
N GLU A 354 -18.28 -17.74 8.09
CA GLU A 354 -18.96 -18.94 8.62
C GLU A 354 -19.96 -19.51 7.61
N GLN A 355 -20.64 -18.64 6.86
CA GLN A 355 -21.52 -19.03 5.78
C GLN A 355 -21.22 -18.20 4.54
N ILE A 356 -20.85 -18.87 3.46
CA ILE A 356 -20.50 -18.25 2.19
C ILE A 356 -20.84 -19.24 1.07
N PRO A 357 -21.34 -18.78 -0.09
CA PRO A 357 -21.54 -19.70 -1.21
C PRO A 357 -20.22 -20.32 -1.65
N ALA A 358 -20.29 -21.55 -2.17
CA ALA A 358 -19.14 -22.16 -2.84
C ALA A 358 -18.74 -21.36 -4.08
N VAL A 359 -17.46 -21.40 -4.42
CA VAL A 359 -16.92 -20.77 -5.63
C VAL A 359 -17.42 -21.52 -6.87
N LYS A 360 -18.07 -20.81 -7.79
CA LYS A 360 -18.40 -21.31 -9.13
C LYS A 360 -17.21 -21.08 -10.05
N VAL A 361 -16.38 -22.12 -10.19
CA VAL A 361 -15.17 -22.08 -11.00
C VAL A 361 -15.51 -21.85 -12.47
N SER A 362 -14.81 -20.91 -13.11
CA SER A 362 -14.98 -20.54 -14.52
C SER A 362 -14.31 -21.51 -15.50
N GLY A 363 -13.49 -22.44 -14.99
CA GLY A 363 -12.63 -23.33 -15.77
C GLY A 363 -11.37 -22.64 -16.31
N ARG A 364 -11.17 -21.36 -16.02
CA ARG A 364 -9.96 -20.63 -16.39
C ARG A 364 -8.75 -21.16 -15.61
N LYS A 365 -7.64 -21.35 -16.32
CA LYS A 365 -6.33 -21.58 -15.70
C LYS A 365 -5.71 -20.24 -15.33
N TRP A 366 -5.46 -20.03 -14.05
CA TRP A 366 -4.85 -18.81 -13.54
C TRP A 366 -3.32 -18.89 -13.59
N LYS A 367 -2.67 -17.73 -13.78
CA LYS A 367 -1.20 -17.63 -13.68
C LYS A 367 -0.73 -17.93 -12.26
N TYR A 368 -1.47 -17.41 -11.29
CA TYR A 368 -1.32 -17.67 -9.86
C TYR A 368 -2.56 -18.39 -9.38
N GLU A 369 -2.41 -19.59 -8.84
CA GLU A 369 -3.57 -20.41 -8.45
C GLU A 369 -4.23 -19.82 -7.20
N PRO A 370 -5.50 -19.39 -7.26
CA PRO A 370 -6.20 -18.90 -6.09
C PRO A 370 -6.66 -20.03 -5.16
N SER A 371 -6.89 -19.69 -3.91
CA SER A 371 -7.47 -20.61 -2.92
C SER A 371 -8.89 -21.03 -3.31
N PRO A 372 -9.38 -22.24 -2.95
CA PRO A 372 -10.69 -22.75 -3.37
C PRO A 372 -11.90 -22.03 -2.73
N TRP A 373 -11.66 -21.00 -1.91
CA TRP A 373 -12.68 -20.16 -1.28
C TRP A 373 -12.59 -18.70 -1.79
N PHE A 374 -13.55 -17.86 -1.38
CA PHE A 374 -13.48 -16.41 -1.59
C PHE A 374 -12.81 -15.72 -0.40
N GLY A 375 -12.09 -14.64 -0.67
CA GLY A 375 -11.61 -13.73 0.37
C GLY A 375 -10.36 -14.19 1.09
N ALA A 376 -9.98 -13.41 2.09
CA ALA A 376 -8.69 -13.50 2.76
C ALA A 376 -8.51 -14.74 3.63
N PHE A 377 -9.61 -15.21 4.23
CA PHE A 377 -9.60 -16.29 5.21
C PHE A 377 -10.37 -17.49 4.70
N GLN A 378 -9.86 -18.67 5.04
CA GLN A 378 -10.57 -19.91 4.79
C GLN A 378 -11.85 -19.97 5.64
N PRO A 379 -13.01 -20.28 5.06
CA PRO A 379 -14.24 -20.44 5.84
C PRO A 379 -14.10 -21.51 6.91
N GLY A 380 -14.55 -21.20 8.13
CA GLY A 380 -14.59 -22.13 9.25
C GLY A 380 -13.28 -22.39 10.01
N PHE A 381 -12.19 -21.63 9.78
CA PHE A 381 -10.93 -21.72 10.52
C PHE A 381 -10.53 -20.41 11.19
#